data_AF-A0A1E5A5K1-F1
#
_entry.id   AF-A0A1E5A5K1-F1
#
_cell.length_a   1.000
_cell.length_b   1.000
_cell.length_c   1.000
_cell.angle_alpha   90.00
_cell.angle_beta   90.00
_cell.angle_gamma   90.00
#
_symmetry.space_group_name_H-M   'P 1'
#
loop_
_entity.id
_entity.type
_entity.pdbx_description
1 polymer ?
#
loop_
_entity_poly.entity_id
_entity_poly.type
_entity_poly.pdbx_seq_one_letter_code
_entity_poly.pdbx_strand_id
1 'polypeptide(L)'
;MFRKAVEVTHPVNEVQLCRVSLARIICNDADNPRLSDNESYEEIKSSIAASAGRYLVLEVSQRPDSEFFELRRGGKTRLQIATELKHQWDDEGRAGTNPFSDINCLVYPWVEESEHRIMNVTENLTRGALSYGEMAKAIALLEQVYLSMPGVESNMKGFSEWAQQLGLSIKISVAQIQRYKEVNDVLMVKMPKLFIEGRASSVVARQLLEMRAKVRKAFKDHYDHKVGEDSHYQAQTEADALFNRVAQQYDDVTFQHKHIQRTLRQEIALAFPDDTGIHNEFGAAETGLRRVKFRQHYQLDESSDFGQDDQRNAAIILDRVIGGDYRKDRKVSRRLGMMGIDNDLSGLLRLISSLDRKGRTLALQAIAEL
;
A
#
# COMPACT_ATOMS: atom_id res chain seq x y z
N MET A 1 -10.21 -48.03 -21.26
CA MET A 1 -10.86 -47.61 -22.53
C MET A 1 -10.89 -46.09 -22.52
N PHE A 2 -9.86 -45.45 -23.08
CA PHE A 2 -9.74 -43.99 -23.08
C PHE A 2 -10.82 -43.41 -24.00
N ARG A 3 -11.69 -42.55 -23.48
CA ARG A 3 -12.62 -41.76 -24.31
C ARG A 3 -11.75 -40.97 -25.29
N LYS A 4 -12.07 -41.10 -26.59
CA LYS A 4 -11.48 -40.32 -27.68
C LYS A 4 -11.41 -38.84 -27.26
N ALA A 5 -10.29 -38.19 -27.55
CA ALA A 5 -10.17 -36.74 -27.43
C ALA A 5 -11.34 -36.11 -28.20
N VAL A 6 -12.22 -35.42 -27.49
CA VAL A 6 -13.25 -34.60 -28.12
C VAL A 6 -12.49 -33.38 -28.65
N GLU A 7 -12.37 -33.27 -29.97
CA GLU A 7 -11.92 -32.04 -30.60
C GLU A 7 -12.90 -30.94 -30.24
N VAL A 8 -12.41 -29.92 -29.54
CA VAL A 8 -13.21 -28.75 -29.17
C VAL A 8 -13.36 -27.89 -30.41
N THR A 9 -14.49 -28.01 -31.10
CA THR A 9 -14.84 -27.19 -32.27
C THR A 9 -15.68 -25.99 -31.85
N HIS A 10 -15.04 -24.88 -31.48
CA HIS A 10 -15.62 -23.53 -31.27
C HIS A 10 -16.80 -23.49 -30.25
N PRO A 11 -17.28 -22.31 -29.79
CA PRO A 11 -17.62 -22.09 -28.38
C PRO A 11 -18.60 -23.11 -27.83
N VAL A 12 -18.19 -23.76 -26.73
CA VAL A 12 -19.03 -24.72 -26.02
C VAL A 12 -20.14 -24.00 -25.26
N ASN A 13 -21.37 -24.49 -25.39
CA ASN A 13 -22.54 -23.95 -24.67
C ASN A 13 -22.66 -24.49 -23.23
N GLU A 14 -21.94 -25.55 -22.91
CA GLU A 14 -21.93 -26.21 -21.60
C GLU A 14 -20.50 -26.54 -21.19
N VAL A 15 -20.26 -26.77 -19.89
CA VAL A 15 -18.94 -27.12 -19.38
C VAL A 15 -18.56 -28.54 -19.82
N GLN A 16 -17.38 -28.69 -20.43
CA GLN A 16 -16.91 -29.98 -20.95
C GLN A 16 -15.51 -30.33 -20.45
N LEU A 17 -15.28 -31.61 -20.12
CA LEU A 17 -13.93 -32.12 -19.82
C LEU A 17 -13.25 -32.56 -21.12
N CYS A 18 -12.21 -31.85 -21.53
CA CYS A 18 -11.49 -32.05 -22.78
C CYS A 18 -10.00 -32.29 -22.55
N ARG A 19 -9.33 -32.92 -23.51
CA ARG A 19 -7.85 -32.94 -23.59
C ARG A 19 -7.44 -31.81 -24.50
N VAL A 20 -6.72 -30.84 -23.96
CA VAL A 20 -6.28 -29.64 -24.69
C VAL A 20 -4.77 -29.64 -24.77
N SER A 21 -4.22 -29.39 -25.96
CA SER A 21 -2.79 -29.23 -26.13
C SER A 21 -2.27 -28.11 -25.25
N LEU A 22 -1.23 -28.39 -24.46
CA LEU A 22 -0.64 -27.43 -23.54
C LEU A 22 -0.16 -26.15 -24.27
N ALA A 23 0.30 -26.30 -25.52
CA ALA A 23 0.72 -25.18 -26.36
C ALA A 23 -0.41 -24.21 -26.75
N ARG A 24 -1.68 -24.65 -26.62
CA ARG A 24 -2.87 -23.84 -26.89
C ARG A 24 -3.43 -23.20 -25.63
N ILE A 25 -2.84 -23.41 -24.46
CA ILE A 25 -3.32 -22.83 -23.19
C ILE A 25 -2.45 -21.64 -22.82
N ILE A 26 -3.06 -20.49 -22.62
CA ILE A 26 -2.39 -19.25 -22.24
C ILE A 26 -2.92 -18.71 -20.90
N CYS A 27 -2.07 -17.96 -20.20
CA CYS A 27 -2.46 -17.19 -19.03
C CYS A 27 -2.42 -15.70 -19.41
N ASN A 28 -3.58 -15.03 -19.39
CA ASN A 28 -3.59 -13.58 -19.53
C ASN A 28 -3.16 -12.93 -18.21
N ASP A 29 -1.87 -12.63 -18.11
CA ASP A 29 -1.26 -12.04 -16.91
C ASP A 29 -1.63 -10.57 -16.69
N ALA A 30 -2.21 -9.90 -17.69
CA ALA A 30 -2.59 -8.49 -17.60
C ALA A 30 -3.56 -8.24 -16.43
N ASP A 31 -4.49 -9.17 -16.20
CA ASP A 31 -5.52 -9.06 -15.16
C ASP A 31 -5.19 -9.84 -13.87
N ASN A 32 -3.95 -10.31 -13.72
CA ASN A 32 -3.52 -10.98 -12.50
C ASN A 32 -2.96 -9.95 -11.49
N PRO A 33 -3.63 -9.70 -10.36
CA PRO A 33 -3.17 -8.72 -9.38
C PRO A 33 -1.97 -9.22 -8.55
N ARG A 34 -1.69 -10.53 -8.52
CA ARG A 34 -0.52 -11.05 -7.79
C ARG A 34 0.77 -10.66 -8.47
N LEU A 35 1.73 -10.23 -7.65
CA LEU A 35 3.05 -9.73 -8.06
C LEU A 35 4.17 -10.66 -7.61
N SER A 36 3.89 -11.55 -6.66
CA SER A 36 4.84 -12.52 -6.13
C SER A 36 4.53 -13.95 -6.55
N ASP A 37 5.57 -14.77 -6.62
CA ASP A 37 5.44 -16.19 -6.95
C ASP A 37 4.73 -16.98 -5.84
N ASN A 38 4.24 -18.16 -6.20
CA ASN A 38 3.55 -19.04 -5.27
C ASN A 38 4.56 -19.74 -4.35
N GLU A 39 4.46 -19.52 -3.04
CA GLU A 39 5.36 -20.10 -2.04
C GLU A 39 5.33 -21.64 -2.04
N SER A 40 4.23 -22.26 -2.48
CA SER A 40 4.08 -23.72 -2.60
C SER A 40 4.46 -24.26 -3.98
N TYR A 41 5.18 -23.51 -4.83
CA TYR A 41 5.49 -23.91 -6.21
C TYR A 41 6.14 -25.30 -6.30
N GLU A 42 7.22 -25.53 -5.54
CA GLU A 42 7.98 -26.80 -5.58
C GLU A 42 7.18 -28.00 -5.05
N GLU A 43 6.33 -27.79 -4.05
CA GLU A 43 5.45 -28.83 -3.53
C GLU A 43 4.39 -29.23 -4.57
N ILE A 44 3.74 -28.24 -5.20
CA ILE A 44 2.77 -28.46 -6.27
C ILE A 44 3.43 -29.16 -7.46
N LYS A 45 4.65 -28.75 -7.81
CA LYS A 45 5.43 -29.34 -8.90
C LYS A 45 5.76 -30.80 -8.63
N SER A 46 6.24 -31.11 -7.43
CA SER A 46 6.52 -32.47 -7.01
C SER A 46 5.28 -33.37 -7.09
N SER A 47 4.12 -32.85 -6.67
CA SER A 47 2.84 -33.57 -6.76
C SER A 47 2.37 -33.81 -8.20
N ILE A 48 2.48 -32.80 -9.07
CA ILE A 48 2.12 -32.92 -10.50
C ILE A 48 3.06 -33.90 -11.22
N ALA A 49 4.37 -33.82 -10.94
CA ALA A 49 5.37 -34.74 -11.50
C ALA A 49 5.12 -36.19 -11.06
N ALA A 50 4.84 -36.43 -9.76
CA ALA A 50 4.57 -37.77 -9.23
C ALA A 50 3.36 -38.46 -9.87
N SER A 51 2.35 -37.67 -10.27
CA SER A 51 1.16 -38.19 -10.99
C SER A 51 1.31 -38.18 -12.51
N ALA A 52 2.46 -37.76 -13.05
CA ALA A 52 2.69 -37.53 -14.47
C ALA A 52 1.59 -36.65 -15.12
N GLY A 53 1.10 -35.66 -14.38
CA GLY A 53 0.01 -34.78 -14.83
C GLY A 53 -1.38 -35.43 -14.90
N ARG A 54 -1.55 -36.69 -14.50
CA ARG A 54 -2.82 -37.42 -14.63
C ARG A 54 -3.99 -36.74 -13.90
N TYR A 55 -3.70 -36.14 -12.74
CA TYR A 55 -4.69 -35.44 -11.92
C TYR A 55 -4.69 -33.92 -12.11
N LEU A 56 -3.82 -33.40 -12.99
CA LEU A 56 -3.83 -31.99 -13.32
C LEU A 56 -5.04 -31.68 -14.19
N VAL A 57 -5.95 -30.86 -13.66
CA VAL A 57 -7.08 -30.30 -14.39
C VAL A 57 -7.01 -28.78 -14.33
N LEU A 58 -7.09 -28.12 -15.49
CA LEU A 58 -7.17 -26.66 -15.60
C LEU A 58 -8.59 -26.23 -15.97
N GLU A 59 -9.05 -25.10 -15.43
CA GLU A 59 -10.26 -24.45 -15.90
C GLU A 59 -9.89 -23.42 -16.97
N VAL A 60 -10.48 -23.55 -18.15
CA VAL A 60 -10.21 -22.67 -19.28
C VAL A 60 -11.48 -22.22 -19.97
N SER A 61 -11.40 -21.12 -20.70
CA SER A 61 -12.42 -20.65 -21.62
C SER A 61 -11.77 -20.19 -22.92
N GLN A 62 -12.49 -20.26 -24.03
CA GLN A 62 -11.95 -19.91 -25.36
C GLN A 62 -12.76 -18.75 -25.93
N ARG A 63 -12.10 -17.62 -26.23
CA ARG A 63 -12.75 -16.53 -26.96
C ARG A 63 -13.30 -17.05 -28.29
N PRO A 64 -14.49 -16.60 -28.74
CA PRO A 64 -15.09 -17.04 -30.01
C PRO A 64 -14.12 -16.99 -31.20
N ASP A 65 -13.26 -15.96 -31.25
CA ASP A 65 -12.33 -15.70 -32.35
C ASP A 65 -10.87 -16.08 -32.04
N SER A 66 -10.61 -16.86 -30.99
CA SER A 66 -9.25 -17.29 -30.60
C SER A 66 -9.05 -18.78 -30.80
N GLU A 67 -7.87 -19.18 -31.27
CA GLU A 67 -7.44 -20.58 -31.29
C GLU A 67 -6.90 -21.07 -29.93
N PHE A 68 -6.63 -20.12 -29.02
CA PHE A 68 -6.08 -20.35 -27.69
C PHE A 68 -7.16 -20.38 -26.62
N PHE A 69 -6.92 -21.22 -25.62
CA PHE A 69 -7.69 -21.31 -24.39
C PHE A 69 -7.04 -20.43 -23.33
N GLU A 70 -7.81 -19.54 -22.73
CA GLU A 70 -7.38 -18.72 -21.60
C GLU A 70 -7.72 -19.41 -20.28
N LEU A 71 -6.79 -19.40 -19.33
CA LEU A 71 -7.07 -19.80 -17.97
C LEU A 71 -8.21 -18.96 -17.39
N ARG A 72 -9.27 -19.64 -16.95
CA ARG A 72 -10.45 -19.00 -16.38
C ARG A 72 -10.28 -18.69 -14.90
N ARG A 73 -9.70 -19.63 -14.15
CA ARG A 73 -9.54 -19.55 -12.69
C ARG A 73 -8.36 -20.41 -12.20
N GLY A 74 -7.51 -19.85 -11.35
CA GLY A 74 -6.62 -20.63 -10.47
C GLY A 74 -5.62 -21.57 -11.12
N GLY A 75 -5.23 -21.29 -12.37
CA GLY A 75 -4.40 -22.18 -13.18
C GLY A 75 -2.95 -21.75 -13.38
N LYS A 76 -2.58 -20.49 -13.10
CA LYS A 76 -1.29 -19.93 -13.54
C LYS A 76 -0.09 -20.76 -13.10
N THR A 77 0.04 -20.98 -11.78
CA THR A 77 1.14 -21.77 -11.22
C THR A 77 1.16 -23.19 -11.79
N ARG A 78 -0.02 -23.82 -11.91
CA ARG A 78 -0.13 -25.18 -12.45
C ARG A 78 0.22 -25.26 -13.94
N LEU A 79 -0.15 -24.25 -14.72
CA LEU A 79 0.22 -24.13 -16.12
C LEU A 79 1.73 -23.96 -16.28
N GLN A 80 2.34 -23.05 -15.51
CA GLN A 80 3.80 -22.86 -15.48
C GLN A 80 4.54 -24.17 -15.17
N ILE A 81 4.09 -24.88 -14.12
CA ILE A 81 4.64 -26.18 -13.75
C ILE A 81 4.48 -27.20 -14.87
N ALA A 82 3.31 -27.30 -15.49
CA ALA A 82 3.07 -28.24 -16.58
C ALA A 82 3.98 -27.96 -17.78
N THR A 83 4.18 -26.69 -18.11
CA THR A 83 5.10 -26.25 -19.17
C THR A 83 6.53 -26.60 -18.83
N GLU A 84 6.97 -26.33 -17.59
CA GLU A 84 8.31 -26.67 -17.14
C GLU A 84 8.57 -28.18 -17.20
N LEU A 85 7.66 -28.99 -16.66
CA LEU A 85 7.79 -30.44 -16.66
C LEU A 85 7.68 -31.02 -18.08
N LYS A 86 6.90 -30.40 -18.97
CA LYS A 86 6.87 -30.77 -20.39
C LYS A 86 8.26 -30.64 -21.01
N HIS A 87 8.92 -29.50 -20.81
CA HIS A 87 10.24 -29.22 -21.37
C HIS A 87 11.27 -30.22 -20.81
N GLN A 88 11.27 -30.46 -19.50
CA GLN A 88 12.15 -31.44 -18.86
C GLN A 88 12.01 -32.84 -19.47
N TRP A 89 10.78 -33.27 -19.78
CA TRP A 89 10.56 -34.56 -20.44
C TRP A 89 10.99 -34.62 -21.90
N ASP A 90 10.81 -33.53 -22.64
CA ASP A 90 11.27 -33.46 -24.03
C ASP A 90 12.80 -33.52 -24.08
N ASP A 91 13.49 -32.82 -23.18
CA ASP A 91 14.96 -32.78 -23.08
C ASP A 91 15.58 -34.14 -22.72
N GLU A 92 14.91 -34.95 -21.91
CA GLU A 92 15.34 -36.30 -21.55
C GLU A 92 15.17 -37.34 -22.68
N GLY A 93 14.81 -36.90 -23.90
CA GLY A 93 14.72 -37.76 -25.07
C GLY A 93 13.52 -38.71 -25.06
N ARG A 94 12.51 -38.45 -24.23
CA ARG A 94 11.26 -39.23 -24.15
C ARG A 94 10.23 -38.78 -25.21
N ALA A 95 10.72 -38.34 -26.37
CA ALA A 95 9.92 -37.79 -27.45
C ALA A 95 9.04 -38.88 -28.08
N GLY A 96 7.73 -38.85 -27.77
CA GLY A 96 6.73 -39.78 -28.29
C GLY A 96 5.60 -40.10 -27.31
N THR A 97 5.84 -39.94 -26.01
CA THR A 97 4.84 -40.17 -24.95
C THR A 97 5.00 -39.17 -23.81
N ASN A 98 5.07 -37.87 -24.11
CA ASN A 98 5.12 -36.82 -23.08
C ASN A 98 3.70 -36.54 -22.57
N PRO A 99 3.29 -36.96 -21.36
CA PRO A 99 1.91 -36.80 -20.91
C PRO A 99 1.54 -35.36 -20.52
N PHE A 100 2.47 -34.40 -20.58
CA PHE A 100 2.17 -32.96 -20.50
C PHE A 100 1.91 -32.32 -21.87
N SER A 101 1.97 -33.06 -22.99
CA SER A 101 1.66 -32.51 -24.32
C SER A 101 0.21 -32.03 -24.45
N ASP A 102 -0.70 -32.79 -23.85
CA ASP A 102 -2.09 -32.37 -23.63
C ASP A 102 -2.41 -32.44 -22.14
N ILE A 103 -3.27 -31.56 -21.65
CA ILE A 103 -3.70 -31.48 -20.26
C ILE A 103 -5.22 -31.67 -20.19
N ASN A 104 -5.70 -32.26 -19.08
CA ASN A 104 -7.14 -32.31 -18.84
C ASN A 104 -7.65 -30.90 -18.52
N CYS A 105 -8.68 -30.45 -19.21
CA CYS A 105 -9.24 -29.12 -19.04
C CYS A 105 -10.75 -29.19 -18.90
N LEU A 106 -11.30 -28.47 -17.92
CA LEU A 106 -12.71 -28.09 -17.90
C LEU A 106 -12.86 -26.84 -18.75
N VAL A 107 -13.44 -26.99 -19.93
CA VAL A 107 -13.69 -25.91 -20.89
C VAL A 107 -15.05 -25.31 -20.57
N TYR A 108 -15.07 -24.05 -20.16
CA TYR A 108 -16.27 -23.28 -19.89
C TYR A 108 -16.66 -22.44 -21.12
N PRO A 109 -17.95 -22.15 -21.30
CA PRO A 109 -18.40 -21.13 -22.25
C PRO A 109 -17.68 -19.78 -21.99
N TRP A 110 -17.36 -19.06 -23.07
CA TRP A 110 -16.84 -17.71 -22.95
C TRP A 110 -17.93 -16.77 -22.44
N VAL A 111 -17.58 -15.93 -21.48
CA VAL A 111 -18.44 -14.86 -20.96
C VAL A 111 -18.00 -13.52 -21.57
N GLU A 112 -18.75 -12.45 -21.35
CA GLU A 112 -18.33 -11.12 -21.79
C GLU A 112 -16.95 -10.75 -21.26
N GLU A 113 -16.19 -9.96 -22.03
CA GLU A 113 -14.80 -9.61 -21.69
C GLU A 113 -14.69 -9.01 -20.29
N SER A 114 -15.57 -8.07 -19.96
CA SER A 114 -15.61 -7.43 -18.65
C SER A 114 -15.86 -8.44 -17.52
N GLU A 115 -16.73 -9.42 -17.74
CA GLU A 115 -17.04 -10.45 -16.75
C GLU A 115 -15.85 -11.37 -16.53
N HIS A 116 -15.20 -11.80 -17.62
CA HIS A 116 -13.98 -12.61 -17.55
C HIS A 116 -12.88 -11.90 -16.73
N ARG A 117 -12.63 -10.62 -17.02
CA ARG A 117 -11.65 -9.80 -16.29
C ARG A 117 -12.02 -9.64 -14.81
N ILE A 118 -13.29 -9.35 -14.50
CA ILE A 118 -13.78 -9.24 -13.11
C ILE A 118 -13.55 -10.55 -12.37
N MET A 119 -13.86 -11.69 -12.99
CA MET A 119 -13.67 -13.00 -12.37
C MET A 119 -12.20 -13.27 -12.03
N ASN A 120 -11.27 -12.93 -12.93
CA ASN A 120 -9.84 -13.10 -12.70
C ASN A 120 -9.33 -12.27 -11.51
N VAL A 121 -9.76 -11.01 -11.42
CA VAL A 121 -9.34 -10.13 -10.31
C VAL A 121 -10.01 -10.53 -8.99
N THR A 122 -11.32 -10.82 -9.00
CA THR A 122 -12.09 -11.18 -7.80
C THR A 122 -11.72 -12.54 -7.21
N GLU A 123 -11.35 -13.51 -8.04
CA GLU A 123 -10.80 -14.78 -7.57
C GLU A 123 -9.55 -14.57 -6.70
N ASN A 124 -8.66 -13.66 -7.10
CA ASN A 124 -7.45 -13.38 -6.33
C ASN A 124 -7.74 -12.56 -5.07
N LEU A 125 -8.77 -11.72 -5.07
CA LEU A 125 -9.21 -10.97 -3.89
C LEU A 125 -9.80 -11.88 -2.80
N THR A 126 -10.36 -13.03 -3.19
CA THR A 126 -10.93 -14.02 -2.25
C THR A 126 -9.90 -15.07 -1.80
N ARG A 127 -8.80 -15.24 -2.54
CA ARG A 127 -7.77 -16.26 -2.27
C ARG A 127 -6.57 -15.70 -1.50
N GLY A 128 -6.63 -15.82 -0.18
CA GLY A 128 -5.56 -15.40 0.73
C GLY A 128 -5.44 -13.88 0.85
N ALA A 129 -4.58 -13.42 1.76
CA ALA A 129 -4.35 -11.99 1.93
C ALA A 129 -3.41 -11.47 0.84
N LEU A 130 -3.93 -10.69 -0.13
CA LEU A 130 -3.10 -9.92 -1.05
C LEU A 130 -2.21 -8.94 -0.27
N SER A 131 -1.00 -8.70 -0.78
CA SER A 131 -0.18 -7.59 -0.30
C SER A 131 -0.86 -6.25 -0.59
N TYR A 132 -0.40 -5.17 0.05
CA TYR A 132 -0.99 -3.85 -0.18
C TYR A 132 -0.78 -3.37 -1.63
N GLY A 133 0.36 -3.71 -2.25
CA GLY A 133 0.63 -3.41 -3.67
C GLY A 133 -0.21 -4.26 -4.63
N GLU A 134 -0.41 -5.54 -4.31
CA GLU A 134 -1.30 -6.41 -5.09
C GLU A 134 -2.76 -5.95 -5.00
N MET A 135 -3.20 -5.49 -3.84
CA MET A 135 -4.51 -4.86 -3.65
C MET A 135 -4.61 -3.56 -4.47
N ALA A 136 -3.56 -2.74 -4.51
CA ALA A 136 -3.53 -1.53 -5.33
C ALA A 136 -3.71 -1.85 -6.83
N LYS A 137 -2.97 -2.85 -7.33
CA LYS A 137 -3.09 -3.34 -8.71
C LYS A 137 -4.49 -3.90 -9.00
N ALA A 138 -5.05 -4.69 -8.08
CA ALA A 138 -6.41 -5.23 -8.22
C ALA A 138 -7.45 -4.12 -8.39
N ILE A 139 -7.36 -3.05 -7.60
CA ILE A 139 -8.27 -1.91 -7.69
C ILE A 139 -8.10 -1.15 -8.99
N ALA A 140 -6.86 -0.94 -9.46
CA ALA A 140 -6.60 -0.31 -10.75
C ALA A 140 -7.18 -1.12 -11.92
N LEU A 141 -7.03 -2.45 -11.90
CA LEU A 141 -7.60 -3.33 -12.93
C LEU A 141 -9.13 -3.30 -12.94
N LEU A 142 -9.75 -3.39 -11.75
CA LEU A 142 -11.22 -3.29 -11.64
C LEU A 142 -11.75 -1.95 -12.13
N GLU A 143 -11.03 -0.86 -11.87
CA GLU A 143 -11.41 0.46 -12.37
C GLU A 143 -11.31 0.53 -13.89
N GLN A 144 -10.27 -0.04 -14.50
CA GLN A 144 -10.18 -0.12 -15.96
C GLN A 144 -11.37 -0.88 -16.55
N VAL A 145 -11.79 -1.98 -15.92
CA VAL A 145 -12.99 -2.71 -16.35
C VAL A 145 -14.24 -1.83 -16.20
N TYR A 146 -14.41 -1.18 -15.04
CA TYR A 146 -15.53 -0.27 -14.78
C TYR A 146 -15.65 0.84 -15.83
N LEU A 147 -14.53 1.50 -16.14
CA LEU A 147 -14.50 2.58 -17.14
C LEU A 147 -14.69 2.10 -18.58
N SER A 148 -14.49 0.81 -18.85
CA SER A 148 -14.73 0.23 -20.18
C SER A 148 -16.19 -0.16 -20.43
N MET A 149 -17.03 -0.17 -19.38
CA MET A 149 -18.45 -0.55 -19.52
C MET A 149 -19.27 0.55 -20.20
N PRO A 150 -20.22 0.19 -21.08
CA PRO A 150 -21.09 1.16 -21.74
C PRO A 150 -21.92 1.98 -20.74
N GLY A 151 -21.94 3.31 -20.94
CA GLY A 151 -22.79 4.22 -20.16
C GLY A 151 -22.26 4.56 -18.76
N VAL A 152 -21.03 4.15 -18.42
CA VAL A 152 -20.40 4.49 -17.14
C VAL A 152 -19.70 5.84 -17.21
N GLU A 153 -19.96 6.70 -16.24
CA GLU A 153 -19.22 7.95 -16.05
C GLU A 153 -17.99 7.76 -15.16
N SER A 154 -16.90 8.44 -15.48
CA SER A 154 -15.67 8.42 -14.68
C SER A 154 -15.86 9.20 -13.37
N ASN A 155 -16.41 8.54 -12.36
CA ASN A 155 -16.51 9.09 -11.01
C ASN A 155 -16.21 8.05 -9.94
N MET A 156 -15.44 8.45 -8.92
CA MET A 156 -14.99 7.56 -7.84
C MET A 156 -16.12 7.01 -6.97
N LYS A 157 -17.26 7.72 -6.89
CA LYS A 157 -18.41 7.29 -6.10
C LYS A 157 -19.10 6.08 -6.75
N GLY A 158 -19.38 6.17 -8.05
CA GLY A 158 -19.96 5.11 -8.86
C GLY A 158 -19.05 3.89 -8.90
N PHE A 159 -17.73 4.08 -9.08
CA PHE A 159 -16.78 2.96 -8.98
C PHE A 159 -16.81 2.32 -7.58
N SER A 160 -16.86 3.12 -6.52
CA SER A 160 -16.95 2.62 -5.14
C SER A 160 -18.22 1.81 -4.88
N GLU A 161 -19.37 2.24 -5.40
CA GLU A 161 -20.66 1.56 -5.25
C GLU A 161 -20.68 0.26 -6.06
N TRP A 162 -20.19 0.29 -7.30
CA TRP A 162 -20.05 -0.87 -8.16
C TRP A 162 -19.11 -1.93 -7.56
N ALA A 163 -17.95 -1.52 -7.06
CA ALA A 163 -16.99 -2.42 -6.43
C ALA A 163 -17.55 -3.12 -5.17
N GLN A 164 -18.45 -2.46 -4.43
CA GLN A 164 -19.13 -3.06 -3.27
C GLN A 164 -20.13 -4.14 -3.69
N GLN A 165 -20.77 -4.02 -4.86
CA GLN A 165 -21.71 -5.02 -5.38
C GLN A 165 -21.00 -6.32 -5.77
N LEU A 166 -19.72 -6.27 -6.13
CA LEU A 166 -18.90 -7.45 -6.46
C LEU A 166 -18.58 -8.34 -5.25
N GLY A 167 -19.14 -8.06 -4.07
CA GLY A 167 -18.89 -8.86 -2.86
C GLY A 167 -17.47 -8.72 -2.32
N LEU A 168 -16.73 -7.69 -2.76
CA LEU A 168 -15.43 -7.35 -2.19
C LEU A 168 -15.66 -7.01 -0.72
N SER A 169 -15.21 -7.90 0.16
CA SER A 169 -15.52 -7.89 1.60
C SER A 169 -14.97 -6.68 2.35
N ILE A 170 -14.26 -5.81 1.64
CA ILE A 170 -13.76 -4.54 2.12
C ILE A 170 -14.72 -3.49 1.59
N LYS A 171 -15.47 -2.81 2.46
CA LYS A 171 -16.14 -1.55 2.11
C LYS A 171 -15.04 -0.55 1.75
N ILE A 172 -14.66 -0.47 0.48
CA ILE A 172 -13.58 0.41 0.03
C ILE A 172 -14.18 1.81 -0.07
N SER A 173 -13.78 2.70 0.83
CA SER A 173 -14.14 4.12 0.75
C SER A 173 -13.46 4.81 -0.44
N VAL A 174 -14.06 5.90 -0.93
CA VAL A 174 -13.47 6.80 -1.94
C VAL A 174 -12.02 7.20 -1.59
N ALA A 175 -11.74 7.47 -0.32
CA ALA A 175 -10.38 7.80 0.15
C ALA A 175 -9.41 6.60 0.09
N GLN A 176 -9.88 5.37 0.30
CA GLN A 176 -9.06 4.18 0.12
C GLN A 176 -8.78 3.92 -1.36
N ILE A 177 -9.77 4.07 -2.23
CA ILE A 177 -9.60 3.95 -3.68
C ILE A 177 -8.51 4.91 -4.15
N GLN A 178 -8.60 6.18 -3.76
CA GLN A 178 -7.59 7.19 -4.12
C GLN A 178 -6.18 6.79 -3.69
N ARG A 179 -6.03 6.24 -2.47
CA ARG A 179 -4.72 5.76 -2.00
C ARG A 179 -4.21 4.58 -2.82
N TYR A 180 -5.06 3.60 -3.13
CA TYR A 180 -4.67 2.47 -3.96
C TYR A 180 -4.23 2.90 -5.35
N LYS A 181 -4.94 3.85 -5.96
CA LYS A 181 -4.52 4.46 -7.23
C LYS A 181 -3.14 5.10 -7.12
N GLU A 182 -2.92 5.97 -6.13
CA GLU A 182 -1.61 6.63 -5.97
C GLU A 182 -0.49 5.64 -5.69
N VAL A 183 -0.79 4.54 -4.97
CA VAL A 183 0.17 3.46 -4.78
C VAL A 183 0.49 2.77 -6.10
N ASN A 184 -0.53 2.40 -6.89
CA ASN A 184 -0.34 1.74 -8.18
C ASN A 184 0.39 2.63 -9.20
N ASP A 185 -0.08 3.86 -9.37
CA ASP A 185 0.33 4.74 -10.47
C ASP A 185 1.63 5.49 -10.18
N VAL A 186 1.96 5.69 -8.90
CA VAL A 186 3.14 6.44 -8.49
C VAL A 186 4.09 5.57 -7.69
N LEU A 187 3.68 5.10 -6.51
CA LEU A 187 4.64 4.48 -5.58
C LEU A 187 5.19 3.14 -6.08
N MET A 188 4.38 2.29 -6.72
CA MET A 188 4.85 1.02 -7.29
C MET A 188 5.73 1.22 -8.52
N VAL A 189 5.49 2.28 -9.29
CA VAL A 189 6.33 2.66 -10.44
C VAL A 189 7.68 3.21 -9.98
N LYS A 190 7.70 3.96 -8.87
CA LYS A 190 8.91 4.63 -8.35
C LYS A 190 9.66 3.81 -7.30
N MET A 191 8.99 2.91 -6.60
CA MET A 191 9.56 2.04 -5.57
C MET A 191 9.09 0.59 -5.75
N PRO A 192 9.37 -0.04 -6.91
CA PRO A 192 8.93 -1.41 -7.19
C PRO A 192 9.50 -2.41 -6.18
N LYS A 193 10.76 -2.32 -5.75
CA LYS A 193 11.33 -3.28 -4.79
C LYS A 193 10.60 -3.22 -3.46
N LEU A 194 10.29 -2.03 -2.96
CA LEU A 194 9.60 -1.87 -1.68
C LEU A 194 8.18 -2.48 -1.70
N PHE A 195 7.42 -2.23 -2.77
CA PHE A 195 6.01 -2.66 -2.84
C PHE A 195 5.81 -4.09 -3.36
N ILE A 196 6.66 -4.55 -4.28
CA ILE A 196 6.56 -5.88 -4.90
C ILE A 196 7.27 -6.91 -4.04
N GLU A 197 8.57 -6.72 -3.81
CA GLU A 197 9.42 -7.68 -3.08
C GLU A 197 9.29 -7.49 -1.56
N GLY A 198 9.38 -6.25 -1.09
CA GLY A 198 9.27 -5.88 0.33
C GLY A 198 7.86 -5.96 0.90
N ARG A 199 6.85 -6.21 0.05
CA ARG A 199 5.43 -6.33 0.42
C ARG A 199 4.97 -5.22 1.37
N ALA A 200 5.32 -3.97 1.05
CA ALA A 200 5.05 -2.81 1.89
C ALA A 200 3.61 -2.77 2.43
N SER A 201 3.47 -2.43 3.71
CA SER A 201 2.17 -2.38 4.38
C SER A 201 1.39 -1.10 4.07
N SER A 202 0.11 -1.10 4.45
CA SER A 202 -0.74 0.11 4.39
C SER A 202 -0.21 1.28 5.24
N VAL A 203 0.61 1.01 6.27
CA VAL A 203 1.25 2.03 7.10
C VAL A 203 2.35 2.72 6.29
N VAL A 204 3.21 1.95 5.64
CA VAL A 204 4.31 2.45 4.81
C VAL A 204 3.77 3.28 3.65
N ALA A 205 2.75 2.77 2.96
CA ALA A 205 2.10 3.50 1.87
C ALA A 205 1.54 4.85 2.34
N ARG A 206 0.85 4.90 3.49
CA ARG A 206 0.34 6.15 4.06
C ARG A 206 1.46 7.13 4.38
N GLN A 207 2.54 6.67 4.99
CA GLN A 207 3.68 7.53 5.33
C GLN A 207 4.32 8.14 4.08
N LEU A 208 4.48 7.37 3.01
CA LEU A 208 4.99 7.87 1.72
C LEU A 208 4.05 8.89 1.09
N LEU A 209 2.74 8.62 1.05
CA LEU A 209 1.74 9.55 0.51
C LEU A 209 1.64 10.84 1.35
N GLU A 210 1.77 10.74 2.68
CA GLU A 210 1.83 11.90 3.57
C GLU A 210 3.08 12.74 3.32
N MET A 211 4.25 12.11 3.14
CA MET A 211 5.47 12.83 2.73
C MET A 211 5.27 13.53 1.39
N ARG A 212 4.71 12.84 0.40
CA ARG A 212 4.42 13.42 -0.91
C ARG A 212 3.48 14.62 -0.84
N ALA A 213 2.41 14.53 -0.06
CA ALA A 213 1.47 15.63 0.15
C ALA A 213 2.15 16.86 0.76
N LYS A 214 3.08 16.66 1.71
CA LYS A 214 3.90 17.73 2.28
C LYS A 214 4.84 18.36 1.26
N VAL A 215 5.48 17.57 0.37
CA VAL A 215 6.31 18.15 -0.70
C VAL A 215 5.46 19.03 -1.62
N ARG A 216 4.30 18.54 -2.05
CA ARG A 216 3.37 19.30 -2.90
C ARG A 216 2.90 20.58 -2.24
N LYS A 217 2.61 20.53 -0.93
CA LYS A 217 2.20 21.71 -0.17
C LYS A 217 3.33 22.74 -0.07
N ALA A 218 4.55 22.31 0.25
CA ALA A 218 5.74 23.16 0.25
C ALA A 218 5.91 23.93 -1.07
N PHE A 219 5.83 23.24 -2.20
CA PHE A 219 5.93 23.88 -3.52
C PHE A 219 4.75 24.83 -3.77
N LYS A 220 3.53 24.40 -3.47
CA LYS A 220 2.35 25.26 -3.63
C LYS A 220 2.49 26.56 -2.84
N ASP A 221 2.82 26.49 -1.55
CA ASP A 221 2.97 27.65 -0.69
C ASP A 221 4.06 28.61 -1.23
N HIS A 222 5.18 28.08 -1.75
CA HIS A 222 6.23 28.89 -2.38
C HIS A 222 5.72 29.67 -3.61
N TYR A 223 5.03 28.96 -4.50
CA TYR A 223 4.54 29.49 -5.76
C TYR A 223 3.45 30.52 -5.51
N ASP A 224 2.49 30.24 -4.62
CA ASP A 224 1.41 31.17 -4.24
C ASP A 224 1.97 32.49 -3.66
N HIS A 225 3.13 32.45 -3.00
CA HIS A 225 3.79 33.64 -2.45
C HIS A 225 4.63 34.45 -3.46
N LYS A 226 5.05 33.87 -4.59
CA LYS A 226 6.03 34.51 -5.51
C LYS A 226 5.63 34.58 -6.98
N VAL A 227 4.72 33.72 -7.45
CA VAL A 227 4.41 33.52 -8.87
C VAL A 227 2.90 33.34 -9.01
N GLY A 228 2.18 34.28 -9.63
CA GLY A 228 0.70 34.34 -9.65
C GLY A 228 -0.06 33.06 -10.09
N GLU A 229 -1.40 33.12 -10.07
CA GLU A 229 -2.35 31.97 -10.16
C GLU A 229 -2.09 30.91 -11.26
N ASP A 230 -1.41 31.25 -12.36
CA ASP A 230 -1.06 30.33 -13.46
C ASP A 230 0.05 29.30 -13.11
N SER A 231 0.61 29.35 -11.89
CA SER A 231 1.82 28.61 -11.51
C SER A 231 1.59 27.28 -10.77
N HIS A 232 0.35 26.96 -10.38
CA HIS A 232 0.05 25.78 -9.56
C HIS A 232 0.36 24.44 -10.24
N TYR A 233 0.19 24.33 -11.57
CA TYR A 233 0.51 23.10 -12.30
C TYR A 233 2.02 22.82 -12.29
N GLN A 234 2.82 23.87 -12.46
CA GLN A 234 4.27 23.78 -12.43
C GLN A 234 4.75 23.41 -11.03
N ALA A 235 4.21 24.04 -9.99
CA ALA A 235 4.50 23.71 -8.60
C ALA A 235 4.27 22.22 -8.29
N GLN A 236 3.12 21.67 -8.72
CA GLN A 236 2.81 20.25 -8.51
C GLN A 236 3.76 19.32 -9.28
N THR A 237 4.08 19.66 -10.53
CA THR A 237 4.99 18.88 -11.39
C THR A 237 6.40 18.81 -10.80
N GLU A 238 6.93 19.94 -10.35
CA GLU A 238 8.26 20.01 -9.73
C GLU A 238 8.30 19.29 -8.38
N ALA A 239 7.25 19.43 -7.56
CA ALA A 239 7.10 18.70 -6.31
C ALA A 239 7.08 17.18 -6.52
N ASP A 240 6.30 16.72 -7.49
CA ASP A 240 6.22 15.30 -7.84
C ASP A 240 7.55 14.79 -8.39
N ALA A 241 8.25 15.58 -9.21
CA ALA A 241 9.57 15.23 -9.71
C ALA A 241 10.58 15.07 -8.56
N LEU A 242 10.60 16.00 -7.60
CA LEU A 242 11.48 15.93 -6.42
C LEU A 242 11.17 14.70 -5.58
N PHE A 243 9.89 14.50 -5.21
CA PHE A 243 9.47 13.34 -4.42
C PHE A 243 9.84 12.03 -5.11
N ASN A 244 9.54 11.90 -6.41
CA ASN A 244 9.80 10.69 -7.17
C ASN A 244 11.29 10.35 -7.25
N ARG A 245 12.16 11.35 -7.44
CA ARG A 245 13.62 11.14 -7.43
C ARG A 245 14.10 10.63 -6.08
N VAL A 246 13.68 11.26 -4.98
CA VAL A 246 14.09 10.84 -3.63
C VAL A 246 13.53 9.47 -3.30
N ALA A 247 12.26 9.19 -3.63
CA ALA A 247 11.65 7.88 -3.44
C ALA A 247 12.45 6.77 -4.15
N GLN A 248 12.83 6.99 -5.41
CA GLN A 248 13.64 6.05 -6.20
C GLN A 248 15.03 5.78 -5.60
N GLN A 249 15.67 6.79 -5.00
CA GLN A 249 16.99 6.61 -4.35
C GLN A 249 16.94 5.65 -3.15
N TYR A 250 15.78 5.49 -2.53
CA TYR A 250 15.56 4.65 -1.36
C TYR A 250 14.63 3.46 -1.65
N ASP A 251 14.50 3.05 -2.92
CA ASP A 251 13.77 1.84 -3.27
C ASP A 251 14.55 0.58 -2.84
N ASP A 252 14.10 0.00 -1.75
CA ASP A 252 14.67 -1.18 -1.10
C ASP A 252 13.52 -2.05 -0.57
N VAL A 253 13.77 -3.34 -0.34
CA VAL A 253 12.81 -4.24 0.34
C VAL A 253 12.41 -3.73 1.72
N THR A 254 13.25 -2.93 2.38
CA THR A 254 12.98 -2.34 3.69
C THR A 254 12.68 -0.85 3.62
N PHE A 255 11.63 -0.41 4.32
CA PHE A 255 11.23 0.99 4.30
C PHE A 255 12.13 1.89 5.15
N GLN A 256 12.82 2.84 4.52
CA GLN A 256 13.79 3.73 5.16
C GLN A 256 13.21 5.11 5.54
N HIS A 257 12.10 5.13 6.32
CA HIS A 257 11.34 6.34 6.65
C HIS A 257 12.19 7.58 7.00
N LYS A 258 13.12 7.44 7.97
CA LYS A 258 13.92 8.57 8.47
C LYS A 258 14.89 9.12 7.42
N HIS A 259 15.45 8.26 6.58
CA HIS A 259 16.39 8.67 5.53
C HIS A 259 15.64 9.44 4.44
N ILE A 260 14.52 8.89 3.95
CA ILE A 260 13.67 9.56 2.96
C ILE A 260 13.22 10.93 3.47
N GLN A 261 12.71 10.98 4.70
CA GLN A 261 12.25 12.25 5.30
C GLN A 261 13.38 13.27 5.41
N ARG A 262 14.59 12.85 5.81
CA ARG A 262 15.75 13.73 5.92
C ARG A 262 16.17 14.29 4.56
N THR A 263 16.23 13.43 3.54
CA THR A 263 16.66 13.81 2.19
C THR A 263 15.63 14.74 1.54
N LEU A 264 14.34 14.44 1.64
CA LEU A 264 13.27 15.35 1.17
C LEU A 264 13.40 16.74 1.81
N ARG A 265 13.67 16.80 3.12
CA ARG A 265 13.86 18.06 3.81
C ARG A 265 15.08 18.84 3.29
N GLN A 266 16.18 18.16 3.03
CA GLN A 266 17.40 18.79 2.48
C GLN A 266 17.16 19.32 1.06
N GLU A 267 16.56 18.51 0.20
CA GLU A 267 16.25 18.89 -1.19
C GLU A 267 15.28 20.07 -1.27
N ILE A 268 14.25 20.09 -0.43
CA ILE A 268 13.32 21.24 -0.35
C ILE A 268 14.06 22.49 0.14
N ALA A 269 14.98 22.35 1.10
CA ALA A 269 15.75 23.49 1.58
C ALA A 269 16.70 24.07 0.51
N LEU A 270 17.24 23.22 -0.35
CA LEU A 270 18.06 23.63 -1.49
C LEU A 270 17.21 24.26 -2.61
N ALA A 271 15.98 23.78 -2.81
CA ALA A 271 15.06 24.34 -3.81
C ALA A 271 14.59 25.75 -3.42
N PHE A 272 14.38 26.00 -2.12
CA PHE A 272 13.84 27.27 -1.61
C PHE A 272 14.70 27.85 -0.48
N PRO A 273 15.94 28.30 -0.77
CA PRO A 273 16.87 28.78 0.26
C PRO A 273 16.38 30.02 1.01
N ASP A 274 15.56 30.86 0.37
CA ASP A 274 15.03 32.10 0.96
C ASP A 274 13.71 31.90 1.73
N ASP A 275 13.13 30.68 1.69
CA ASP A 275 11.77 30.41 2.19
C ASP A 275 11.79 29.58 3.47
N THR A 276 12.22 30.23 4.55
CA THR A 276 12.40 29.58 5.86
C THR A 276 11.12 29.02 6.47
N GLY A 277 9.94 29.46 6.00
CA GLY A 277 8.62 28.94 6.41
C GLY A 277 8.37 27.51 5.93
N ILE A 278 8.85 27.17 4.74
CA ILE A 278 8.63 25.88 4.08
C ILE A 278 9.46 24.75 4.70
N HIS A 279 10.63 25.06 5.29
CA HIS A 279 11.47 24.09 5.98
C HIS A 279 10.79 23.43 7.20
N ASN A 280 9.66 23.98 7.66
CA ASN A 280 8.97 23.59 8.88
C ASN A 280 8.04 22.37 8.71
N GLU A 281 7.62 22.03 7.48
CA GLU A 281 6.63 20.96 7.24
C GLU A 281 7.20 19.54 7.42
N PHE A 282 8.53 19.39 7.28
CA PHE A 282 9.24 18.10 7.36
C PHE A 282 9.93 17.82 8.71
N GLY A 283 9.68 18.63 9.74
CA GLY A 283 9.88 18.20 11.14
C GLY A 283 10.94 18.91 11.98
N ALA A 284 11.13 20.23 11.87
CA ALA A 284 11.87 20.98 12.91
C ALA A 284 11.01 21.92 13.75
N ALA A 285 9.92 22.46 13.21
CA ALA A 285 9.09 23.42 13.95
C ALA A 285 7.75 22.83 14.42
N GLU A 286 7.52 21.52 14.42
CA GLU A 286 6.27 21.00 15.01
C GLU A 286 6.19 21.34 16.51
N THR A 287 7.32 21.42 17.21
CA THR A 287 7.40 21.95 18.59
C THR A 287 7.28 23.46 18.66
N GLY A 288 7.92 24.20 17.73
CA GLY A 288 7.89 25.67 17.69
C GLY A 288 6.52 26.25 17.30
N LEU A 289 5.91 25.75 16.22
CA LEU A 289 4.59 26.17 15.75
C LEU A 289 3.47 25.72 16.69
N ARG A 290 3.59 24.55 17.34
CA ARG A 290 2.68 24.14 18.43
C ARG A 290 2.84 25.05 19.64
N ARG A 291 4.07 25.44 20.01
CA ARG A 291 4.34 26.45 21.06
C ARG A 291 3.68 27.78 20.72
N VAL A 292 3.84 28.28 19.51
CA VAL A 292 3.26 29.56 19.06
C VAL A 292 1.72 29.51 19.04
N LYS A 293 1.11 28.47 18.45
CA LYS A 293 -0.36 28.31 18.43
C LYS A 293 -0.95 28.14 19.83
N PHE A 294 -0.26 27.45 20.73
CA PHE A 294 -0.65 27.30 22.13
C PHE A 294 -0.58 28.64 22.87
N ARG A 295 0.51 29.39 22.70
CA ARG A 295 0.66 30.74 23.28
C ARG A 295 -0.43 31.69 22.80
N GLN A 296 -0.75 31.69 21.51
CA GLN A 296 -1.84 32.49 20.95
C GLN A 296 -3.23 32.07 21.48
N HIS A 297 -3.52 30.77 21.58
CA HIS A 297 -4.82 30.28 22.06
C HIS A 297 -5.09 30.65 23.53
N TYR A 298 -4.03 30.76 24.34
CA TYR A 298 -4.10 31.11 25.76
C TYR A 298 -3.62 32.54 26.08
N GLN A 299 -3.34 33.36 25.06
CA GLN A 299 -2.90 34.76 25.20
C GLN A 299 -1.63 34.93 26.05
N LEU A 300 -0.67 34.01 25.88
CA LEU A 300 0.62 34.05 26.55
C LEU A 300 1.59 34.97 25.80
N ASP A 301 2.28 35.83 26.53
CA ASP A 301 3.24 36.80 25.97
C ASP A 301 4.44 36.11 25.28
N GLU A 302 4.84 36.63 24.11
CA GLU A 302 5.96 36.10 23.33
C GLU A 302 7.30 36.31 24.05
N SER A 303 7.43 37.40 24.83
CA SER A 303 8.62 37.72 25.63
C SER A 303 8.70 37.08 27.01
N SER A 304 7.67 36.32 27.44
CA SER A 304 7.75 35.61 28.71
C SER A 304 8.70 34.41 28.58
N ASP A 305 9.86 34.52 29.21
CA ASP A 305 10.59 33.34 29.68
C ASP A 305 9.73 32.60 30.70
N PHE A 306 9.82 31.27 30.67
CA PHE A 306 9.15 30.32 31.57
C PHE A 306 9.14 30.86 33.02
N GLY A 307 7.97 31.13 33.60
CA GLY A 307 7.91 31.81 34.91
C GLY A 307 6.57 31.85 35.63
N GLN A 308 5.48 32.31 35.00
CA GLN A 308 4.21 32.54 35.73
C GLN A 308 3.13 31.47 35.47
N ASP A 309 2.94 31.02 34.23
CA ASP A 309 1.95 29.97 33.90
C ASP A 309 2.46 28.53 34.11
N ASP A 310 3.77 28.37 34.33
CA ASP A 310 4.40 27.07 34.54
C ASP A 310 4.06 26.45 35.89
N GLN A 311 3.86 27.26 36.93
CA GLN A 311 3.51 26.74 38.25
C GLN A 311 2.12 26.09 38.26
N ARG A 312 1.14 26.71 37.58
CA ARG A 312 -0.22 26.15 37.46
C ARG A 312 -0.24 24.89 36.59
N ASN A 313 0.45 24.91 35.45
CA ASN A 313 0.47 23.76 34.54
C ASN A 313 1.27 22.58 35.10
N ALA A 314 2.42 22.83 35.74
CA ALA A 314 3.20 21.81 36.41
C ALA A 314 2.46 21.22 37.62
N ALA A 315 1.74 22.04 38.40
CA ALA A 315 0.89 21.55 39.49
C ALA A 315 -0.21 20.59 39.01
N ILE A 316 -0.87 20.87 37.89
CA ILE A 316 -1.90 19.98 37.32
C ILE A 316 -1.30 18.68 36.78
N ILE A 317 -0.09 18.74 36.22
CA ILE A 317 0.63 17.55 35.75
C ILE A 317 1.06 16.68 36.94
N LEU A 318 1.60 17.30 38.00
CA LEU A 318 2.03 16.61 39.21
C LEU A 318 0.86 15.99 39.96
N ASP A 319 -0.24 16.71 40.16
CA ASP A 319 -1.48 16.19 40.78
C ASP A 319 -1.98 14.90 40.09
N ARG A 320 -1.89 14.84 38.75
CA ARG A 320 -2.26 13.65 37.98
C ARG A 320 -1.21 12.54 37.95
N VAL A 321 0.07 12.89 38.04
CA VAL A 321 1.17 11.92 38.17
C VAL A 321 1.10 11.22 39.54
N ILE A 322 0.72 11.96 40.58
CA ILE A 322 0.54 11.45 41.95
C ILE A 322 -0.72 10.56 42.04
N GLY A 323 -1.74 10.83 41.23
CA GLY A 323 -2.99 10.06 41.19
C GLY A 323 -2.99 8.74 40.40
N GLY A 324 -1.89 8.33 39.73
CA GLY A 324 -1.82 7.03 39.02
C GLY A 324 -0.90 6.96 37.79
N ASP A 325 -1.03 5.87 36.99
CA ASP A 325 -0.14 5.43 35.87
C ASP A 325 -0.09 6.43 34.68
N TYR A 326 0.54 7.58 34.91
CA TYR A 326 0.63 8.74 34.02
C TYR A 326 1.29 8.43 32.67
N ARG A 327 2.10 7.35 32.60
CA ARG A 327 2.76 6.90 31.38
C ARG A 327 1.75 6.51 30.29
N LYS A 328 0.53 6.13 30.68
CA LYS A 328 -0.57 5.80 29.75
C LYS A 328 -1.58 6.93 29.57
N ASP A 329 -1.50 8.02 30.35
CA ASP A 329 -2.38 9.17 30.18
C ASP A 329 -1.92 10.02 28.99
N ARG A 330 -2.65 9.85 27.88
CA ARG A 330 -2.45 10.59 26.62
C ARG A 330 -2.49 12.11 26.81
N LYS A 331 -3.21 12.63 27.82
CA LYS A 331 -3.27 14.06 28.11
C LYS A 331 -1.99 14.53 28.79
N VAL A 332 -1.41 13.73 29.67
CA VAL A 332 -0.12 14.03 30.34
C VAL A 332 1.03 13.93 29.36
N SER A 333 1.11 12.85 28.58
CA SER A 333 2.10 12.70 27.49
C SER A 333 2.06 13.85 26.49
N ARG A 334 0.86 14.30 26.09
CA ARG A 334 0.73 15.47 25.21
C ARG A 334 1.21 16.75 25.90
N ARG A 335 0.90 16.96 27.18
CA ARG A 335 1.35 18.14 27.93
C ARG A 335 2.86 18.18 28.13
N LEU A 336 3.48 17.07 28.52
CA LEU A 336 4.94 16.94 28.63
C LEU A 336 5.62 17.17 27.28
N GLY A 337 5.10 16.56 26.21
CA GLY A 337 5.56 16.81 24.84
C GLY A 337 5.37 18.26 24.38
N MET A 338 4.31 18.95 24.81
CA MET A 338 4.11 20.39 24.56
C MET A 338 5.11 21.27 25.33
N MET A 339 5.57 20.83 26.51
CA MET A 339 6.61 21.49 27.30
C MET A 339 8.03 21.19 26.79
N GLY A 340 8.20 20.21 25.90
CA GLY A 340 9.52 19.73 25.47
C GLY A 340 10.22 18.90 26.55
N ILE A 341 9.43 18.28 27.43
CA ILE A 341 9.89 17.44 28.53
C ILE A 341 9.62 15.99 28.15
N ASP A 342 10.66 15.15 28.23
CA ASP A 342 10.55 13.73 27.95
C ASP A 342 9.61 13.07 28.97
N ASN A 343 8.77 12.13 28.50
CA ASN A 343 7.85 11.39 29.36
C ASN A 343 8.56 10.21 30.06
N ASP A 344 9.67 10.53 30.72
CA ASP A 344 10.52 9.62 31.47
C ASP A 344 10.96 10.26 32.81
N LEU A 345 11.72 9.50 33.61
CA LEU A 345 12.18 9.97 34.92
C LEU A 345 13.07 11.23 34.83
N SER A 346 13.88 11.32 33.78
CA SER A 346 14.76 12.45 33.52
C SER A 346 13.98 13.73 33.23
N GLY A 347 12.94 13.64 32.40
CA GLY A 347 12.05 14.75 32.09
C GLY A 347 11.25 15.20 33.31
N LEU A 348 10.75 14.27 34.13
CA LEU A 348 10.06 14.60 35.38
C LEU A 348 10.99 15.29 36.39
N LEU A 349 12.24 14.84 36.54
CA LEU A 349 13.21 15.51 37.41
C LEU A 349 13.52 16.95 36.94
N ARG A 350 13.59 17.17 35.61
CA ARG A 350 13.70 18.51 35.03
C ARG A 350 12.48 19.37 35.35
N LEU A 351 11.26 18.83 35.19
CA LEU A 351 10.01 19.51 35.53
C LEU A 351 9.95 19.91 37.02
N ILE A 352 10.40 19.01 37.90
CA ILE A 352 10.43 19.28 39.35
C ILE A 352 11.46 20.37 39.65
N SER A 353 12.63 20.31 39.02
CA SER A 353 13.68 21.32 39.21
C SER A 353 13.27 22.74 38.78
N SER A 354 12.27 22.89 37.92
CA SER A 354 11.71 24.21 37.54
C SER A 354 10.65 24.76 38.51
N LEU A 355 10.18 23.98 39.48
CA LEU A 355 9.20 24.45 40.47
C LEU A 355 9.83 25.36 41.53
N ASP A 356 9.00 26.09 42.28
CA ASP A 356 9.44 26.79 43.48
C ASP A 356 9.77 25.81 44.63
N ARG A 357 10.36 26.32 45.72
CA ARG A 357 10.81 25.47 46.84
C ARG A 357 9.67 24.63 47.42
N LYS A 358 8.45 25.18 47.51
CA LYS A 358 7.28 24.51 48.07
C LYS A 358 6.75 23.42 47.12
N GLY A 359 6.67 23.70 45.82
CA GLY A 359 6.27 22.75 44.80
C GLY A 359 7.26 21.59 44.63
N ARG A 360 8.58 21.87 44.74
CA ARG A 360 9.62 20.82 44.75
C ARG A 360 9.43 19.85 45.91
N THR A 361 9.19 20.35 47.13
CA THR A 361 9.03 19.50 48.31
C THR A 361 7.80 18.59 48.19
N LEU A 362 6.67 19.12 47.73
CA LEU A 362 5.45 18.32 47.53
C LEU A 362 5.61 17.25 46.44
N ALA A 363 6.25 17.61 45.32
CA ALA A 363 6.50 16.66 44.23
C ALA A 363 7.46 15.53 44.66
N LEU A 364 8.51 15.86 45.41
CA LEU A 364 9.46 14.86 45.92
C LEU A 364 8.85 13.96 46.99
N GLN A 365 7.99 14.49 47.87
CA GLN A 365 7.25 13.69 48.86
C GLN A 365 6.33 12.67 48.18
N ALA A 366 5.58 13.10 47.16
CA ALA A 366 4.66 12.21 46.49
C ALA A 366 5.35 11.16 45.58
N ILE A 367 6.55 11.45 45.08
CA ILE A 367 7.40 10.45 44.40
C ILE A 367 7.96 9.42 45.38
N ALA A 368 8.24 9.81 46.63
CA ALA A 368 8.73 8.88 47.65
C ALA A 368 7.63 7.91 48.17
N GLU A 369 6.36 8.22 47.91
CA GLU A 369 5.18 7.40 48.27
C GLU A 369 4.73 6.46 47.12
N LEU A 370 5.29 6.60 45.92
CA LEU A 370 5.11 5.72 44.76
C LEU A 370 6.20 4.64 44.72
#